data_AF-A0A7L2WUD4-F1
#
_entry.id   AF-A0A7L2WUD4-F1
#
_cell.length_a   1.000
_cell.length_b   1.000
_cell.length_c   1.000
_cell.angle_alpha   90.00
_cell.angle_beta   90.00
_cell.angle_gamma   90.00
#
_symmetry.space_group_name_H-M   'P 1'
#
loop_
_entity.id
_entity.type
_entity.pdbx_description
1 polymer ?
#
loop_
_entity_poly.entity_id
_entity_poly.type
_entity_poly.pdbx_seq_one_letter_code
_entity_poly.pdbx_strand_id
1 'polypeptide(L)'
;LQKLIHLLQATDDPLIQEQALITLSNSAAFSVNQDIIRNLGGLSIIGGMLSECLPKVKEKALNALNNLSMNIKNQEEIQVSFLKEKNQSIET
;
A
#
# COMPACT_ATOMS: atom_id res chain seq x y z
N LEU A 1 0.17 13.48 1.78
CA LEU A 1 0.11 12.03 2.10
C LEU A 1 -1.29 11.60 2.52
N GLN A 2 -1.84 12.10 3.65
CA GLN A 2 -3.19 11.73 4.11
C GLN A 2 -4.29 11.87 3.03
N LYS A 3 -4.33 12.99 2.30
CA LYS A 3 -5.29 13.17 1.20
C LYS A 3 -5.19 12.12 0.09
N LEU A 4 -3.99 11.62 -0.21
CA LEU A 4 -3.79 10.57 -1.22
C LEU A 4 -4.27 9.22 -0.70
N ILE A 5 -4.00 8.92 0.58
CA ILE A 5 -4.49 7.71 1.23
C ILE A 5 -6.02 7.70 1.28
N HIS A 6 -6.65 8.81 1.68
CA HIS A 6 -8.10 8.95 1.65
C HIS A 6 -8.67 8.84 0.23
N LEU A 7 -7.97 9.39 -0.78
CA LEU A 7 -8.39 9.28 -2.17
C LEU A 7 -8.44 7.82 -2.62
N LEU A 8 -7.44 7.01 -2.27
CA LEU A 8 -7.43 5.57 -2.59
C LEU A 8 -8.61 4.82 -1.97
N GLN A 9 -9.06 5.22 -0.78
CA GLN A 9 -10.21 4.60 -0.11
C GLN A 9 -11.56 5.07 -0.68
N ALA A 10 -11.58 6.23 -1.33
CA ALA A 10 -12.81 6.89 -1.78
C ALA A 10 -13.11 6.67 -3.27
N THR A 11 -12.26 5.94 -3.99
CA THR A 11 -12.42 5.77 -5.44
C THR A 11 -12.07 4.37 -5.91
N ASP A 12 -12.89 3.85 -6.81
CA ASP A 12 -12.64 2.63 -7.58
C ASP A 12 -12.16 2.93 -9.01
N ASP A 13 -11.95 4.21 -9.36
CA ASP A 13 -11.46 4.60 -10.68
C ASP A 13 -9.98 4.18 -10.82
N PRO A 14 -9.66 3.23 -11.73
CA PRO A 14 -8.31 2.71 -11.83
C PRO A 14 -7.27 3.77 -12.23
N LEU A 15 -7.66 4.77 -13.01
CA LEU A 15 -6.75 5.85 -13.44
C LEU A 15 -6.35 6.71 -12.23
N ILE A 16 -7.34 7.05 -11.39
CA ILE A 16 -7.12 7.84 -10.18
C ILE A 16 -6.26 7.04 -9.18
N GLN A 17 -6.58 5.75 -9.00
CA GLN A 17 -5.82 4.85 -8.14
C GLN A 17 -4.35 4.74 -8.59
N GLU A 18 -4.10 4.51 -9.88
CA GLU A 18 -2.74 4.47 -10.44
C GLU A 18 -1.96 5.75 -10.15
N GLN A 19 -2.58 6.91 -10.41
CA GLN A 19 -1.91 8.20 -10.24
C GLN A 19 -1.62 8.49 -8.75
N ALA A 20 -2.56 8.18 -7.86
CA ALA A 20 -2.36 8.33 -6.43
C ALA A 20 -1.26 7.39 -5.90
N LEU A 21 -1.22 6.14 -6.36
CA LEU A 21 -0.17 5.18 -6.01
C LEU A 21 1.21 5.59 -6.53
N ILE A 22 1.30 6.11 -7.76
CA ILE A 22 2.55 6.66 -8.31
C ILE A 22 3.06 7.81 -7.44
N THR A 23 2.17 8.74 -7.06
CA THR A 23 2.56 9.87 -6.20
C THR A 23 2.97 9.42 -4.80
N LEU A 24 2.27 8.44 -4.22
CA LEU A 24 2.65 7.84 -2.94
C LEU A 24 3.99 7.11 -3.01
N SER A 25 4.23 6.33 -4.08
CA SER A 25 5.50 5.63 -4.32
C SER A 25 6.68 6.59 -4.40
N ASN A 26 6.56 7.66 -5.20
CA ASN A 26 7.59 8.69 -5.29
C ASN A 26 7.81 9.39 -3.93
N SER A 27 6.74 9.62 -3.17
CA SER A 27 6.85 10.21 -1.83
C SER A 27 7.55 9.27 -0.84
N ALA A 28 7.33 7.95 -0.96
CA ALA A 28 7.92 6.92 -0.10
C ALA A 28 9.43 6.71 -0.35
N ALA A 29 10.00 7.30 -1.39
CA ALA A 29 11.46 7.34 -1.58
C ALA A 29 12.18 8.15 -0.49
N PHE A 30 11.47 8.97 0.28
CA PHE A 30 11.99 9.72 1.42
C PHE A 30 11.66 9.02 2.73
N SER A 31 12.66 8.74 3.56
CA SER A 31 12.51 7.95 4.80
C SER A 31 11.45 8.51 5.77
N VAL A 32 11.41 9.83 5.96
CA VAL A 32 10.40 10.51 6.79
C VAL A 32 8.98 10.20 6.31
N ASN A 33 8.77 10.14 4.99
CA ASN A 33 7.46 9.85 4.43
C ASN A 33 7.06 8.39 4.58
N GLN A 34 8.02 7.46 4.68
CA GLN A 34 7.73 6.04 4.92
C GLN A 34 7.05 5.85 6.28
N ASP A 35 7.55 6.51 7.32
CA ASP A 35 6.95 6.48 8.65
C ASP A 35 5.59 7.18 8.67
N ILE A 36 5.45 8.34 7.99
CA ILE A 36 4.17 9.05 7.90
C ILE A 36 3.10 8.20 7.20
N ILE A 37 3.44 7.55 6.07
CA ILE A 37 2.51 6.70 5.33
C ILE A 37 2.06 5.51 6.18
N ARG A 38 2.98 4.87 6.92
CA ARG A 38 2.64 3.80 7.87
C ARG A 38 1.70 4.30 8.96
N ASN A 39 2.05 5.39 9.62
CA ASN A 39 1.26 5.95 10.73
C ASN A 39 -0.15 6.40 10.29
N LEU A 40 -0.34 6.68 9.00
CA LEU A 40 -1.64 6.99 8.40
C LEU A 40 -2.42 5.73 7.95
N GLY A 41 -1.96 4.52 8.27
CA GLY A 41 -2.58 3.26 7.86
C GLY A 41 -2.35 2.89 6.39
N GLY A 42 -1.44 3.59 5.70
CA GLY A 42 -1.22 3.43 4.27
C GLY A 42 -0.72 2.05 3.86
N LEU A 43 0.00 1.32 4.73
CA LEU A 43 0.48 -0.03 4.42
C LEU A 43 -0.67 -1.00 4.18
N SER A 44 -1.67 -1.00 5.07
CA SER A 44 -2.84 -1.89 4.93
C SER A 44 -3.69 -1.51 3.73
N ILE A 45 -3.88 -0.22 3.46
CA ILE A 45 -4.68 0.26 2.33
C ILE A 45 -4.01 -0.13 1.01
N ILE A 46 -2.71 0.18 0.85
CA ILE A 46 -1.97 -0.16 -0.37
C ILE A 46 -1.82 -1.69 -0.51
N GLY A 47 -1.64 -2.41 0.59
CA GLY A 47 -1.59 -3.88 0.62
C GLY A 47 -2.88 -4.52 0.11
N GLY A 48 -4.05 -4.05 0.58
CA GLY A 48 -5.35 -4.58 0.17
C GLY A 48 -5.62 -4.45 -1.34
N MET A 49 -5.07 -3.41 -1.98
CA MET A 49 -5.18 -3.22 -3.43
C MET A 49 -4.54 -4.36 -4.25
N LEU A 50 -3.62 -5.14 -3.66
CA LEU A 50 -3.02 -6.31 -4.31
C LEU A 50 -4.03 -7.45 -4.51
N SER A 51 -5.10 -7.50 -3.73
CA SER A 51 -6.16 -8.49 -3.85
C SER A 51 -7.26 -7.98 -4.78
N GLU A 52 -7.67 -6.71 -4.62
CA GLU A 52 -8.94 -6.20 -5.12
C GLU A 52 -8.87 -5.45 -6.47
N CYS A 53 -7.69 -5.00 -6.91
CA CYS A 53 -7.60 -4.09 -8.06
C CYS A 53 -7.17 -4.75 -9.38
N LEU A 54 -7.27 -4.00 -10.48
CA LEU A 54 -6.77 -4.44 -11.81
C LEU A 54 -5.24 -4.60 -11.84
N PRO A 55 -4.68 -5.45 -12.72
CA PRO A 55 -3.23 -5.71 -12.79
C PRO A 55 -2.36 -4.45 -12.84
N LYS A 56 -2.76 -3.44 -13.62
CA LYS A 56 -2.05 -2.16 -13.73
C LYS A 56 -1.99 -1.38 -12.41
N VAL A 57 -3.04 -1.43 -11.60
CA VAL A 57 -3.10 -0.81 -10.27
C VAL A 57 -2.24 -1.61 -9.30
N LYS A 58 -2.32 -2.95 -9.34
CA LYS A 58 -1.49 -3.84 -8.50
C LYS A 58 0.00 -3.57 -8.70
N GLU A 59 0.44 -3.36 -9.95
CA GLU A 59 1.83 -3.00 -10.25
C GLU A 59 2.26 -1.71 -9.52
N LYS A 60 1.41 -0.67 -9.52
CA LYS A 60 1.73 0.60 -8.84
C LYS A 60 1.70 0.45 -7.31
N ALA A 61 0.80 -0.39 -6.79
CA ALA A 61 0.76 -0.73 -5.37
C ALA A 61 2.03 -1.47 -4.92
N LEU A 62 2.50 -2.46 -5.70
CA LEU A 62 3.76 -3.14 -5.46
C LEU A 62 4.95 -2.18 -5.48
N ASN A 63 5.00 -1.25 -6.44
CA ASN A 63 6.06 -0.25 -6.49
C ASN A 63 6.06 0.66 -5.25
N ALA A 64 4.88 1.08 -4.78
CA ALA A 64 4.77 1.86 -3.56
C ALA A 64 5.24 1.04 -2.33
N LEU A 65 4.82 -0.22 -2.22
CA LEU A 65 5.23 -1.12 -1.14
C LEU A 65 6.74 -1.42 -1.16
N ASN A 66 7.36 -1.54 -2.34
CA ASN A 66 8.82 -1.68 -2.46
C ASN A 66 9.58 -0.48 -1.91
N ASN A 67 9.10 0.74 -2.17
CA ASN A 67 9.72 1.93 -1.58
C ASN A 67 9.46 2.04 -0.08
N LEU A 68 8.26 1.64 0.36
CA LEU A 68 7.89 1.64 1.79
C LEU A 68 8.66 0.59 2.58
N SER A 69 8.96 -0.57 1.99
CA SER A 69 9.69 -1.66 2.63
C SER A 69 11.18 -1.37 2.82
N MET A 70 11.70 -0.25 2.30
CA MET A 70 13.05 0.22 2.67
C MET A 70 13.15 0.64 4.15
N ASN A 71 12.02 0.78 4.85
CA ASN A 71 11.95 0.96 6.30
C ASN A 71 11.73 -0.39 7.00
N ILE A 72 12.60 -0.73 7.97
CA ILE A 72 12.56 -2.02 8.68
C ILE A 72 11.21 -2.24 9.39
N LYS A 73 10.66 -1.22 10.06
CA LYS A 73 9.37 -1.35 10.76
C LYS A 73 8.22 -1.58 9.77
N ASN A 74 8.30 -0.99 8.58
CA ASN A 74 7.30 -1.27 7.53
C ASN A 74 7.38 -2.73 7.06
N GLN A 75 8.58 -3.32 6.93
CA GLN A 75 8.73 -4.73 6.56
C GLN A 75 8.04 -5.65 7.56
N GLU A 76 8.24 -5.40 8.85
CA GLU A 76 7.61 -6.18 9.93
C GLU A 76 6.08 -6.15 9.83
N GLU A 77 5.49 -4.96 9.66
CA GLU A 77 4.04 -4.82 9.53
C GLU A 77 3.48 -5.44 8.25
N ILE A 78 4.17 -5.26 7.12
CA ILE A 78 3.81 -5.85 5.83
C ILE A 78 3.85 -7.39 5.90
N GLN A 79 4.88 -7.95 6.53
CA GLN A 79 4.99 -9.40 6.70
C GLN A 79 3.84 -9.94 7.55
N VAL A 80 3.49 -9.26 8.64
CA VAL A 80 2.37 -9.65 9.51
C VAL A 80 1.03 -9.62 8.74
N SER A 81 0.80 -8.63 7.88
CA SER A 81 -0.44 -8.59 7.09
C SER A 81 -0.55 -9.76 6.11
N PHE A 82 0.51 -10.09 5.37
CA PHE A 82 0.51 -11.22 4.43
C PHE A 82 0.41 -12.59 5.13
N LEU A 83 0.95 -12.72 6.34
CA LEU A 83 0.81 -13.95 7.14
C LEU A 83 -0.62 -14.15 7.65
N LYS A 84 -1.35 -13.08 7.98
CA LYS A 84 -2.76 -13.16 8.39
C LYS A 84 -3.67 -13.63 7.26
N GLU A 85 -3.47 -13.13 6.04
CA GLU A 85 -4.24 -13.55 4.86
C GLU A 85 -4.06 -15.05 4.55
N LYS A 86 -2.83 -15.58 4.71
CA LYS A 86 -2.55 -17.02 4.55
C LYS A 86 -3.26 -17.89 5.58
N ASN A 87 -3.42 -17.43 6.81
CA ASN A 87 -4.07 -18.22 7.85
C ASN A 87 -5.60 -18.24 7.69
N GLN A 88 -6.20 -17.16 7.18
CA GLN A 88 -7.63 -17.12 6.88
C GLN A 88 -8.04 -17.97 5.67
N SER A 89 -7.13 -18.19 4.71
CA SER A 89 -7.37 -19.01 3.51
C SER A 89 -7.19 -20.52 3.75
N ILE A 90 -6.72 -20.93 4.92
CA ILE A 90 -6.60 -22.35 5.33
C ILE A 90 -7.84 -22.80 6.12
N GLU A 91 -8.68 -21.88 6.58
CA GLU A 91 -9.89 -22.16 7.38
C GLU A 91 -11.20 -22.21 6.56
N THR A 92 -11.12 -22.13 5.23
CA THR A 92 -12.27 -22.25 4.29
C THR A 92 -12.05 -23.36 3.27
#